data_AF-A0A929NGV3-F1
#
_entry.id   AF-A0A929NGV3-F1
#
_cell.length_a   1.000
_cell.length_b   1.000
_cell.length_c   1.000
_cell.angle_alpha   90.00
_cell.angle_beta   90.00
_cell.angle_gamma   90.00
#
_symmetry.space_group_name_H-M   'P 1'
#
loop_
_entity.id
_entity.type
_entity.pdbx_description
1 polymer ?
#
loop_
_entity_poly.entity_id
_entity_poly.type
_entity_poly.pdbx_seq_one_letter_code
_entity_poly.pdbx_strand_id
1 'polypeptide(L)'
;MAARSKDTPDLFAQTALDPVESATGYAKPSSQPPNTGPVSASSPGKSDNSASKKKAGFYLSVDVLQRFTLKFHELKLAGVAIDNKSTLLELALSFALDDMDKGSNSRVLQKID
;
A
#
# COMPACT_ATOMS: atom_id res chain seq x y z
N MET A 1 -24.69 32.77 -4.96
CA MET A 1 -23.47 32.13 -5.48
C MET A 1 -22.45 32.05 -4.36
N ALA A 2 -21.95 30.86 -4.01
CA ALA A 2 -20.97 30.68 -2.93
C ALA A 2 -19.55 30.70 -3.51
N ALA A 3 -18.74 31.70 -3.14
CA ALA A 3 -17.32 31.76 -3.49
C ALA A 3 -16.51 31.04 -2.40
N ARG A 4 -15.90 29.89 -2.72
CA ARG A 4 -14.88 29.26 -1.87
C ARG A 4 -13.51 29.82 -2.24
N SER A 5 -12.86 30.51 -1.31
CA SER A 5 -11.44 30.84 -1.42
C SER A 5 -10.61 29.56 -1.30
N LYS A 6 -9.64 29.38 -2.21
CA LYS A 6 -8.66 28.28 -2.14
C LYS A 6 -7.64 28.66 -1.07
N ASP A 7 -7.60 27.88 -0.01
CA ASP A 7 -6.69 28.03 1.12
C ASP A 7 -5.36 27.32 0.78
N THR A 8 -4.60 27.89 -0.15
CA THR A 8 -3.24 27.45 -0.46
C THR A 8 -2.27 28.37 0.27
N PRO A 9 -1.45 27.88 1.21
CA PRO A 9 -0.55 28.72 1.96
C PRO A 9 0.49 29.32 1.01
N ASP A 10 0.61 30.66 1.05
CA ASP A 10 1.63 31.39 0.32
C ASP A 10 2.99 31.18 1.01
N LEU A 11 3.84 30.38 0.38
CA LEU A 11 5.16 30.01 0.90
C LEU A 11 6.16 31.18 0.93
N PHE A 12 5.84 32.30 0.28
CA PHE A 12 6.70 33.49 0.19
C PHE A 12 6.16 34.68 0.98
N ALA A 13 5.03 34.51 1.69
CA ALA A 13 4.49 35.53 2.58
C ALA A 13 5.41 35.76 3.79
N GLN A 14 5.39 36.98 4.36
CA GLN A 14 6.26 37.39 5.47
C GLN A 14 6.05 36.61 6.79
N THR A 15 5.08 35.70 6.84
CA THR A 15 4.98 34.66 7.86
C THR A 15 5.53 33.35 7.27
N ALA A 16 6.83 33.34 7.00
CA ALA A 16 7.49 32.17 6.43
C ALA A 16 7.40 31.00 7.42
N LEU A 17 6.97 29.84 6.91
CA LEU A 17 7.03 28.58 7.65
C LEU A 17 8.47 28.32 8.08
N ASP A 18 8.73 28.23 9.38
CA ASP A 18 10.04 27.85 9.87
C ASP A 18 10.28 26.36 9.52
N PRO A 19 11.33 26.04 8.75
CA PRO A 19 11.62 24.66 8.37
C PRO A 19 11.90 23.77 9.60
N VAL A 20 12.39 24.33 10.70
CA VAL A 20 12.63 23.60 11.95
C VAL A 20 11.31 23.27 12.66
N GLU A 21 10.35 24.21 12.72
CA GLU A 21 9.03 23.95 13.31
C GLU A 21 8.24 22.91 12.50
N SER A 22 8.32 22.99 11.18
CA SER A 22 7.65 22.03 10.27
C SER A 22 8.20 20.61 10.41
N ALA A 23 9.51 20.47 10.65
CA ALA A 23 10.17 19.17 10.77
C ALA A 23 10.03 18.56 12.17
N THR A 24 9.98 19.40 13.21
CA THR A 24 9.99 18.94 14.61
C THR A 24 8.60 18.90 15.24
N GLY A 25 7.61 19.58 14.65
CA GLY A 25 6.21 19.54 15.09
C GLY A 25 5.94 20.25 16.42
N TYR A 26 6.93 20.92 17.01
CA TYR A 26 6.76 21.62 18.28
C TYR A 26 6.19 23.02 18.05
N ALA A 27 4.87 23.14 18.12
CA ALA A 27 4.22 24.44 18.29
C ALA A 27 4.60 25.02 19.67
N LYS A 28 5.01 26.29 19.72
CA LYS A 28 5.12 27.02 20.99
C LYS A 28 3.79 26.94 21.76
N PRO A 29 3.78 26.68 23.07
CA PRO A 29 2.54 26.64 23.83
C PRO A 29 1.95 28.05 23.92
N SER A 30 0.89 28.29 23.12
CA SER A 30 0.00 29.43 23.31
C SER A 30 -0.78 29.21 24.61
N SER A 31 -0.56 30.08 25.59
CA SER A 31 -1.31 30.12 26.83
C SER A 31 -2.77 30.53 26.60
N GLN A 32 -3.71 29.56 26.58
CA GLN A 32 -5.13 29.80 26.88
C GLN A 32 -5.89 28.51 27.30
N PRO A 33 -6.79 28.54 28.31
CA PRO A 33 -7.46 27.37 28.91
C PRO A 33 -8.78 26.97 28.20
N PRO A 34 -9.45 25.87 28.61
CA PRO A 34 -10.12 24.92 27.72
C PRO A 34 -11.60 25.20 27.49
N ASN A 35 -12.16 24.74 26.36
CA ASN A 35 -13.60 24.57 26.24
C ASN A 35 -13.99 23.23 25.61
N THR A 36 -14.93 22.60 26.29
CA THR A 36 -15.43 21.23 26.19
C THR A 36 -16.36 21.02 24.99
N GLY A 37 -16.30 19.83 24.38
CA GLY A 37 -17.39 19.32 23.53
C GLY A 37 -17.07 17.96 22.88
N PRO A 38 -17.88 16.91 23.10
CA PRO A 38 -17.68 15.59 22.50
C PRO A 38 -18.57 15.43 21.26
N VAL A 39 -18.00 15.03 20.12
CA VAL A 39 -18.78 14.45 19.02
C VAL A 39 -18.03 13.29 18.39
N SER A 40 -18.42 12.09 18.82
CA SER A 40 -18.24 10.86 18.06
C SER A 40 -18.98 11.01 16.72
N ALA A 41 -18.26 10.87 15.62
CA ALA A 41 -18.83 10.60 14.32
C ALA A 41 -17.98 9.51 13.67
N SER A 42 -18.46 8.27 13.84
CA SER A 42 -18.04 7.09 13.10
C SER A 42 -18.19 7.36 11.60
N SER A 43 -17.07 7.47 10.90
CA SER A 43 -17.05 7.53 9.44
C SER A 43 -17.55 6.22 8.82
N PRO A 44 -18.32 6.28 7.72
CA PRO A 44 -18.92 5.11 7.09
C PRO A 44 -17.93 4.36 6.19
N GLY A 45 -17.96 3.04 6.31
CA GLY A 45 -17.77 2.04 5.25
C GLY A 45 -16.76 2.31 4.14
N LYS A 46 -15.53 1.81 4.33
CA LYS A 46 -14.76 1.23 3.21
C LYS A 46 -14.98 -0.27 3.30
N SER A 47 -15.82 -0.82 2.42
CA SER A 47 -15.98 -2.26 2.25
C SER A 47 -14.67 -2.83 1.72
N ASP A 48 -13.76 -3.15 2.63
CA ASP A 48 -12.55 -3.86 2.28
C ASP A 48 -12.96 -5.30 2.00
N ASN A 49 -13.23 -5.58 0.72
CA ASN A 49 -13.39 -6.93 0.18
C ASN A 49 -12.01 -7.65 0.17
N SER A 50 -11.17 -7.40 1.17
CA SER A 50 -9.95 -8.15 1.45
C SER A 50 -10.35 -9.45 2.15
N ALA A 51 -11.07 -10.30 1.40
CA ALA A 51 -11.45 -11.66 1.79
C ALA A 51 -10.32 -12.32 2.59
N SER A 52 -10.46 -12.36 3.92
CA SER A 52 -9.58 -12.96 4.92
C SER A 52 -8.13 -13.27 4.47
N LYS A 53 -7.37 -12.28 3.98
CA LYS A 53 -5.99 -12.52 3.53
C LYS A 53 -5.06 -12.60 4.75
N LYS A 54 -4.29 -13.68 4.86
CA LYS A 54 -3.29 -13.87 5.91
C LYS A 54 -1.88 -13.66 5.35
N LYS A 55 -1.04 -12.94 6.10
CA LYS A 55 0.37 -12.78 5.75
C LYS A 55 1.13 -14.06 6.12
N ALA A 56 1.88 -14.58 5.16
CA ALA A 56 2.81 -15.70 5.35
C ALA A 56 4.24 -15.26 4.99
N GLY A 57 5.22 -15.74 5.75
CA GLY A 57 6.64 -15.51 5.50
C GLY A 57 7.30 -16.81 5.00
N PHE A 58 8.02 -16.74 3.89
CA PHE A 58 8.75 -17.85 3.31
C PHE A 58 10.17 -17.43 2.96
N TYR A 59 11.11 -18.36 3.05
CA TYR A 59 12.44 -18.18 2.50
C TYR A 59 12.43 -18.57 1.03
N LEU A 60 12.98 -17.71 0.17
CA LEU A 60 13.18 -17.94 -1.26
C LEU A 60 14.66 -17.74 -1.58
N SER A 61 15.16 -18.44 -2.59
CA SER A 61 16.51 -18.14 -3.09
C SER A 61 16.57 -16.73 -3.67
N VAL A 62 17.74 -16.11 -3.55
CA VAL A 62 17.98 -14.75 -4.04
C VAL A 62 17.68 -14.65 -5.54
N ASP A 63 18.09 -15.65 -6.31
CA ASP A 63 17.88 -15.71 -7.75
C ASP A 63 16.40 -15.71 -8.13
N VAL A 64 15.57 -16.48 -7.40
CA VAL A 64 14.13 -16.55 -7.65
C VAL A 64 13.48 -15.21 -7.29
N LEU A 65 13.86 -14.62 -6.15
CA LEU A 65 13.32 -13.32 -5.73
C LEU A 65 13.69 -12.19 -6.71
N GLN A 66 14.91 -12.21 -7.25
CA GLN A 66 15.36 -11.26 -8.24
C GLN A 66 14.59 -11.42 -9.56
N ARG A 67 14.47 -12.65 -10.08
CA ARG A 67 13.68 -12.94 -11.29
C ARG A 67 12.22 -12.50 -11.14
N PHE A 68 11.62 -12.81 -9.98
CA PHE A 68 10.25 -12.39 -9.67
C PHE A 68 10.11 -10.86 -9.66
N THR A 69 11.04 -10.15 -9.01
CA THR A 69 11.02 -8.69 -8.93
C THR A 69 11.17 -8.05 -10.31
N LEU A 70 12.09 -8.54 -11.13
CA LEU A 70 12.27 -8.05 -12.50
C LEU A 70 11.01 -8.26 -13.34
N LYS A 71 10.39 -9.44 -13.27
CA LYS A 71 9.15 -9.73 -14.00
C LYS A 71 7.98 -8.86 -13.55
N PHE A 72 7.86 -8.59 -12.26
CA PHE A 72 6.86 -7.65 -11.75
C PHE A 72 7.02 -6.25 -12.38
N HIS A 73 8.24 -5.74 -12.45
CA HIS A 73 8.50 -4.42 -13.05
C HIS A 73 8.32 -4.42 -14.57
N GLU A 74 8.74 -5.48 -15.25
CA GLU A 74 8.51 -5.66 -16.69
C GLU A 74 7.01 -5.61 -17.02
N LEU A 75 6.18 -6.31 -16.25
CA LEU A 75 4.72 -6.30 -16.43
C LEU A 75 4.12 -4.92 -16.15
N LYS A 76 4.62 -4.20 -15.13
CA LYS A 76 4.22 -2.82 -14.85
C LYS A 76 4.56 -1.87 -16.01
N LEU A 77 5.75 -2.02 -16.60
CA LEU A 77 6.18 -1.21 -17.75
C LEU A 77 5.39 -1.56 -19.02
N ALA A 78 4.98 -2.82 -19.18
CA ALA A 78 4.12 -3.28 -20.27
C ALA A 78 2.65 -2.82 -20.12
N GLY A 79 2.30 -2.08 -19.05
CA GLY A 79 0.96 -1.56 -18.83
C GLY A 79 -0.04 -2.58 -18.29
N VAL A 80 0.43 -3.74 -17.79
CA VAL A 80 -0.45 -4.72 -17.15
C VAL A 80 -0.91 -4.16 -15.80
N ALA A 81 -2.22 -4.18 -15.57
CA ALA A 81 -2.86 -3.69 -14.34
C ALA A 81 -2.63 -4.65 -13.16
N ILE A 82 -1.38 -4.78 -12.72
CA ILE A 82 -1.02 -5.49 -11.49
C ILE A 82 -0.96 -4.44 -10.39
N ASP A 83 -1.67 -4.62 -9.28
CA ASP A 83 -1.64 -3.63 -8.20
C ASP A 83 -0.32 -3.68 -7.43
N ASN A 84 -0.04 -4.85 -6.82
CA ASN A 84 1.10 -5.06 -5.94
C ASN A 84 1.79 -6.42 -6.21
N LYS A 85 2.97 -6.60 -5.59
CA LYS A 85 3.76 -7.84 -5.72
C LYS A 85 3.01 -9.06 -5.18
N SER A 86 2.25 -8.90 -4.09
CA SER A 86 1.49 -9.99 -3.49
C SER A 86 0.41 -10.54 -4.43
N THR A 87 -0.25 -9.70 -5.23
CA THR A 87 -1.22 -10.13 -6.25
C THR A 87 -0.56 -11.01 -7.31
N LEU A 88 0.62 -10.61 -7.81
CA LEU A 88 1.35 -11.42 -8.78
C LEU A 88 1.82 -12.75 -8.17
N LEU A 89 2.27 -12.72 -6.90
CA LEU A 89 2.67 -13.93 -6.19
C LEU A 89 1.48 -14.87 -5.96
N GLU A 90 0.32 -14.34 -5.59
CA GLU A 90 -0.92 -15.09 -5.39
C GLU A 90 -1.34 -15.80 -6.68
N LEU A 91 -1.32 -15.10 -7.82
CA LEU A 91 -1.61 -15.69 -9.13
C LEU A 91 -0.58 -16.74 -9.56
N ALA A 92 0.71 -16.51 -9.29
CA ALA A 92 1.75 -17.48 -9.60
C ALA A 92 1.62 -18.75 -8.75
N LEU A 93 1.24 -18.61 -7.49
CA LEU A 93 0.98 -19.73 -6.58
C LEU A 93 -0.29 -20.48 -6.97
N SER A 94 -1.39 -19.78 -7.30
CA SER A 94 -2.60 -20.44 -7.77
C SER A 94 -2.34 -21.22 -9.05
N PHE A 95 -1.61 -20.65 -10.01
CA PHE A 95 -1.22 -21.36 -11.22
C PHE A 95 -0.40 -22.62 -10.95
N ALA A 96 0.51 -22.58 -9.97
CA ALA A 96 1.29 -23.76 -9.59
C ALA A 96 0.42 -24.84 -8.93
N LEU A 97 -0.53 -24.45 -8.08
CA LEU A 97 -1.50 -25.37 -7.46
C LEU A 97 -2.43 -25.99 -8.49
N ASP A 98 -2.98 -25.19 -9.41
CA ASP A 98 -3.81 -25.67 -10.53
C ASP A 98 -3.02 -26.65 -11.42
N ASP A 99 -1.69 -26.47 -11.55
CA ASP A 99 -0.84 -27.41 -12.27
C ASP A 99 -0.62 -28.72 -11.48
N MET A 100 -0.53 -28.65 -10.15
CA MET A 100 -0.43 -29.84 -9.28
C MET A 100 -1.71 -30.67 -9.30
N ASP A 101 -2.88 -30.02 -9.39
CA ASP A 101 -4.18 -30.70 -9.46
C ASP A 101 -4.35 -31.56 -10.73
N LYS A 102 -3.49 -31.39 -11.74
CA LYS A 102 -3.44 -32.24 -12.94
C LYS A 102 -2.84 -33.63 -12.68
N GLY A 103 -2.36 -33.90 -11.46
CA GLY A 103 -1.80 -35.20 -11.07
C GLY A 103 -0.55 -35.57 -11.87
N SER A 104 -0.54 -36.75 -12.50
CA SER A 104 0.61 -37.27 -13.27
C SER A 104 1.06 -36.37 -14.44
N ASN A 105 0.19 -35.46 -14.90
CA ASN A 105 0.51 -34.49 -15.95
C ASN A 105 1.08 -33.16 -15.41
N SER A 106 1.24 -33.03 -14.10
CA SER A 106 1.76 -31.83 -13.47
C SER A 106 3.24 -31.64 -13.77
N ARG A 107 3.61 -30.46 -14.29
CA ARG A 107 5.01 -30.08 -14.49
C ARG A 107 5.69 -29.76 -13.17
N VAL A 108 4.92 -29.36 -12.16
CA VAL A 108 5.42 -29.09 -10.81
C VAL A 108 5.76 -30.41 -10.11
N LEU A 109 4.84 -31.38 -10.10
CA LEU A 109 5.09 -32.67 -9.44
C LEU A 109 6.26 -33.44 -10.07
N GLN A 110 6.38 -33.41 -11.40
CA GLN A 110 7.51 -34.01 -12.13
C GLN A 110 8.90 -33.43 -11.78
N LYS A 111 8.97 -32.29 -11.09
CA LYS A 111 10.24 -31.71 -10.61
C LYS A 111 10.54 -32.02 -9.14
N ILE A 112 9.54 -32.50 -8.41
CA ILE A 112 9.65 -32.85 -7.00
C ILE A 112 9.97 -34.34 -6.86
N ASP A 113 9.39 -35.17 -7.75
CA ASP A 113 9.73 -36.58 -7.94
C ASP A 113 11.09 -36.78 -8.62
#